data_AF-A0A7W1RZ99-F1
#
_entry.id   AF-A0A7W1RZ99-F1
#
_cell.length_a   1.000
_cell.length_b   1.000
_cell.length_c   1.000
_cell.angle_alpha   90.00
_cell.angle_beta   90.00
_cell.angle_gamma   90.00
#
_symmetry.space_group_name_H-M   'P 1'
#
loop_
_entity.id
_entity.type
_entity.pdbx_description
1 polymer ?
#
loop_
_entity_poly.entity_id
_entity_poly.type
_entity_poly.pdbx_seq_one_letter_code
_entity_poly.pdbx_strand_id
1 'polypeptide(L)'
;HLYWSNPGDAGLPPTIRFTLPTGWTIGDLRWPTPERQIDPGDIVLNVYHHRVLIAAEVTPPADWTPAPLSVTATASWLMCKAELCLPDKVALELALPQAQPLAADTVAAWRASLPQAAEGYAEIRRDADAATITLLWKDAVDPTSLVALAPAGGALAWSEHAAQSSTLTVTTPGEQPASPAVVTGRTGDGRAFAITVPLSSP
;
A
#
# COMPACT_ATOMS: atom_id res chain seq x y z
N HIS A 1 10.55 -9.98 7.41
CA HIS A 1 9.46 -9.19 6.85
C HIS A 1 9.26 -9.52 5.38
N LEU A 2 8.10 -9.16 4.83
CA LEU A 2 7.78 -9.16 3.40
C LEU A 2 7.67 -7.71 2.92
N TYR A 3 8.14 -7.37 1.73
CA TYR A 3 8.06 -6.00 1.24
C TYR A 3 6.64 -5.60 0.81
N TRP A 4 6.33 -4.32 0.97
CA TRP A 4 5.14 -3.68 0.40
C TRP A 4 5.31 -3.44 -1.11
N SER A 5 4.23 -3.08 -1.81
CA SER A 5 4.23 -2.79 -3.26
C SER A 5 5.25 -1.73 -3.66
N ASN A 6 5.42 -0.69 -2.84
CA ASN A 6 6.58 0.20 -2.88
C ASN A 6 7.50 -0.17 -1.70
N PRO A 7 8.64 -0.86 -1.94
CA PRO A 7 9.46 -1.40 -0.87
C PRO A 7 10.28 -0.33 -0.12
N GLY A 8 10.33 0.91 -0.62
CA GLY A 8 11.24 1.96 -0.11
C GLY A 8 12.57 1.96 -0.86
N ASP A 9 13.67 2.19 -0.15
CA ASP A 9 15.02 2.35 -0.72
C ASP A 9 15.63 1.03 -1.22
N ALA A 10 15.17 -0.11 -0.69
CA ALA A 10 15.67 -1.43 -1.04
C ALA A 10 14.58 -2.50 -0.93
N GLY A 11 14.87 -3.68 -1.50
CA GLY A 11 13.98 -4.83 -1.46
C GLY A 11 13.20 -5.08 -2.75
N LEU A 12 12.38 -6.13 -2.73
CA LEU A 12 11.56 -6.52 -3.88
C LEU A 12 10.14 -6.85 -3.42
N PRO A 13 9.11 -6.15 -3.93
CA PRO A 13 7.71 -6.45 -3.62
C PRO A 13 7.33 -7.86 -4.09
N PRO A 14 6.37 -8.52 -3.43
CA PRO A 14 5.82 -9.76 -3.95
C PRO A 14 5.10 -9.49 -5.28
N THR A 15 5.28 -10.40 -6.23
CA THR A 15 4.52 -10.40 -7.49
C THR A 15 3.57 -11.58 -7.49
N ILE A 16 2.33 -11.34 -7.94
CA ILE A 16 1.32 -12.38 -8.09
C ILE A 16 0.74 -12.25 -9.49
N ARG A 17 0.91 -13.30 -10.30
CA ARG A 17 0.40 -13.37 -11.67
C ARG A 17 -0.71 -14.39 -11.71
N PHE A 18 -1.94 -13.92 -11.84
CA PHE A 18 -3.12 -14.76 -11.93
C PHE A 18 -3.33 -15.22 -13.37
N THR A 19 -3.86 -16.42 -13.53
CA THR A 19 -4.45 -16.92 -14.76
C THR A 19 -5.89 -17.30 -14.47
N LEU A 20 -6.80 -16.60 -15.13
CA LEU A 20 -8.24 -16.77 -14.97
C LEU A 20 -8.83 -17.42 -16.23
N PRO A 21 -10.00 -18.07 -16.11
CA PRO A 21 -10.73 -18.56 -17.29
C PRO A 21 -11.12 -17.40 -18.21
N THR A 22 -11.35 -17.71 -19.48
CA THR A 22 -11.80 -16.73 -20.48
C THR A 22 -13.02 -15.94 -20.00
N GLY A 23 -13.00 -14.62 -20.21
CA GLY A 23 -14.10 -13.71 -19.86
C GLY A 23 -14.05 -13.19 -18.42
N TRP A 24 -13.26 -13.79 -17.54
CA TRP A 24 -13.01 -13.26 -16.21
C TRP A 24 -11.94 -12.18 -16.24
N THR A 25 -12.07 -11.20 -15.34
CA THR A 25 -11.08 -10.14 -15.17
C THR A 25 -10.62 -10.08 -13.72
N ILE A 26 -9.45 -9.48 -13.51
CA ILE A 26 -8.89 -9.22 -12.19
C ILE A 26 -8.48 -7.75 -12.10
N GLY A 27 -8.85 -7.11 -11.00
CA GLY A 27 -8.39 -5.77 -10.66
C GLY A 27 -6.97 -5.75 -10.09
N ASP A 28 -6.54 -4.56 -9.69
CA ASP A 28 -5.25 -4.39 -9.04
C ASP A 28 -5.19 -5.10 -7.68
N LEU A 29 -4.00 -5.55 -7.32
CA LEU A 29 -3.72 -6.00 -5.96
C LEU A 29 -3.97 -4.86 -4.97
N ARG A 30 -4.76 -5.14 -3.95
CA ARG A 30 -5.05 -4.24 -2.83
C ARG A 30 -4.16 -4.59 -1.67
N TRP A 31 -3.45 -3.58 -1.18
CA TRP A 31 -2.41 -3.73 -0.18
C TRP A 31 -2.83 -3.03 1.10
N PRO A 32 -2.78 -3.71 2.25
CA PRO A 32 -2.91 -3.07 3.56
C PRO A 32 -1.83 -1.99 3.76
N THR A 33 -2.06 -1.02 4.64
CA THR A 33 -1.02 -0.04 5.01
C THR A 33 0.20 -0.78 5.60
N PRO A 34 1.42 -0.56 5.10
CA PRO A 34 2.63 -1.22 5.60
C PRO A 34 3.11 -0.63 6.93
N GLU A 35 4.15 -1.23 7.48
CA GLU A 35 5.01 -0.60 8.47
C GLU A 35 6.25 -0.04 7.78
N ARG A 36 6.73 1.11 8.25
CA ARG A 36 7.99 1.70 7.89
C ARG A 36 9.06 1.26 8.89
N GLN A 37 10.14 0.72 8.35
CA GLN A 37 11.33 0.32 9.07
C GLN A 37 12.51 1.17 8.58
N ILE A 38 13.40 1.58 9.48
CA ILE A 38 14.65 2.28 9.13
C ILE A 38 15.80 1.36 9.52
N ASP A 39 16.54 0.89 8.52
CA ASP A 39 17.71 0.05 8.67
C ASP A 39 19.01 0.88 8.77
N PRO A 40 20.14 0.28 9.21
CA PRO A 40 21.41 0.99 9.30
C PRO A 40 21.79 1.71 8.00
N GLY A 41 22.26 2.94 8.12
CA GLY A 41 22.56 3.80 6.97
C GLY A 41 21.33 4.56 6.45
N ASP A 42 20.32 4.77 7.29
CA ASP A 42 19.08 5.50 7.00
C ASP A 42 18.26 4.91 5.82
N ILE A 43 18.37 3.59 5.62
CA ILE A 43 17.65 2.87 4.57
C ILE A 43 16.19 2.69 5.00
N VAL A 44 15.27 3.33 4.28
CA VAL A 44 13.84 3.27 4.55
C VAL A 44 13.23 2.06 3.83
N LEU A 45 12.61 1.17 4.59
CA LEU A 45 11.91 0.00 4.07
C LEU A 45 10.42 0.05 4.43
N ASN A 46 9.55 -0.27 3.49
CA ASN A 46 8.12 -0.43 3.74
C ASN A 46 7.76 -1.91 3.67
N VAL A 47 7.32 -2.46 4.80
CA VAL A 47 7.30 -3.90 5.00
C VAL A 47 6.07 -4.36 5.80
N TYR A 48 5.86 -5.67 5.78
CA TYR A 48 4.91 -6.37 6.63
C TYR A 48 5.64 -7.38 7.52
N HIS A 49 5.25 -7.40 8.78
CA HIS A 49 5.66 -8.41 9.74
C HIS A 49 4.56 -9.44 9.95
N HIS A 50 4.96 -10.65 10.34
CA HIS A 50 4.06 -11.77 10.66
C HIS A 50 3.16 -12.23 9.51
N ARG A 51 2.04 -11.54 9.27
CA ARG A 51 1.00 -11.94 8.33
C ARG A 51 0.42 -10.71 7.62
N VAL A 52 0.22 -10.84 6.33
CA VAL A 52 -0.52 -9.88 5.51
C VAL A 52 -1.49 -10.62 4.59
N LEU A 53 -2.63 -10.02 4.28
CA LEU A 53 -3.54 -10.49 3.25
C LEU A 53 -3.58 -9.47 2.11
N ILE A 54 -2.98 -9.84 0.98
CA ILE A 54 -3.02 -9.08 -0.27
C ILE A 54 -4.03 -9.77 -1.17
N ALA A 55 -4.98 -9.00 -1.71
CA ALA A 55 -6.06 -9.57 -2.52
C ALA A 55 -6.42 -8.65 -3.68
N ALA A 56 -6.97 -9.22 -4.74
CA ALA A 56 -7.54 -8.48 -5.87
C ALA A 56 -8.99 -8.90 -6.05
N GLU A 57 -9.79 -7.98 -6.58
CA GLU A 57 -11.15 -8.27 -6.99
C GLU A 57 -11.14 -9.06 -8.30
N VAL A 58 -11.91 -10.14 -8.36
CA VAL A 58 -12.07 -11.00 -9.53
C VAL A 58 -13.51 -10.89 -9.99
N THR A 59 -13.70 -10.51 -11.25
CA THR A 59 -15.03 -10.20 -11.81
C THR A 59 -15.41 -11.26 -12.86
N PRO A 60 -16.59 -11.90 -12.73
CA PRO A 60 -17.07 -12.85 -13.72
C PRO A 60 -17.50 -12.16 -15.03
N PRO A 61 -17.59 -12.89 -16.15
CA PRO A 61 -18.25 -12.39 -17.34
C PRO A 61 -19.74 -12.14 -17.07
N ALA A 62 -20.35 -11.21 -17.82
CA ALA A 62 -21.70 -10.71 -17.55
C ALA A 62 -22.81 -11.80 -17.66
N ASP A 63 -22.58 -12.83 -18.46
CA ASP A 63 -23.46 -13.98 -18.68
C ASP A 63 -23.11 -15.18 -17.79
N TRP A 64 -22.20 -15.01 -16.82
CA TRP A 64 -21.82 -16.08 -15.92
C TRP A 64 -23.01 -16.54 -15.06
N THR A 65 -23.22 -17.85 -15.07
CA THR A 65 -24.09 -18.53 -14.11
C THR A 65 -23.21 -19.26 -13.10
N PRO A 66 -23.61 -19.36 -11.82
CA PRO A 66 -22.80 -19.99 -10.79
C PRO A 66 -22.33 -21.40 -11.18
N ALA A 67 -21.05 -21.49 -11.52
CA ALA A 67 -20.39 -22.69 -12.01
C ALA A 67 -19.00 -22.82 -11.36
N PRO A 68 -18.36 -24.00 -11.40
CA PRO A 68 -17.01 -24.17 -10.90
C PRO A 68 -16.03 -23.18 -11.53
N LEU A 69 -15.19 -22.58 -10.70
CA LEU A 69 -14.14 -21.65 -11.08
C LEU A 69 -12.78 -22.26 -10.71
N SER A 70 -11.89 -22.38 -11.68
CA SER A 70 -10.47 -22.66 -11.41
C SER A 70 -9.66 -21.39 -11.61
N VAL A 71 -8.89 -21.03 -10.59
CA VAL A 71 -7.94 -19.92 -10.61
C VAL A 71 -6.56 -20.49 -10.34
N THR A 72 -5.59 -20.16 -11.18
CA THR A 72 -4.18 -20.42 -10.88
C THR A 72 -3.45 -19.11 -10.70
N ALA A 73 -2.37 -19.14 -9.92
CA ALA A 73 -1.50 -18.01 -9.75
C ALA A 73 -0.05 -18.46 -9.61
N THR A 74 0.88 -17.66 -10.11
CA THR A 74 2.29 -17.76 -9.75
C THR A 74 2.60 -16.60 -8.83
N ALA A 75 3.01 -16.89 -7.60
CA ALA A 75 3.46 -15.89 -6.64
C ALA A 75 4.97 -16.02 -6.44
N SER A 76 5.67 -14.89 -6.34
CA SER A 76 7.08 -14.84 -5.97
C SER A 76 7.35 -13.66 -5.06
N TRP A 77 8.26 -13.82 -4.11
CA TRP A 77 8.58 -12.77 -3.13
C TRP A 77 10.01 -12.89 -2.64
N LEU A 78 10.44 -11.85 -1.93
CA LEU A 78 11.68 -11.82 -1.16
C LEU A 78 11.30 -11.68 0.32
N MET A 79 11.64 -12.68 1.15
CA MET A 79 11.50 -12.57 2.60
C MET A 79 12.85 -12.24 3.22
N CYS A 80 12.91 -11.25 4.10
CA CYS A 80 14.17 -10.88 4.77
C CYS A 80 14.08 -10.97 6.29
N LYS A 81 15.18 -11.33 6.94
CA LYS A 81 15.38 -11.22 8.38
C LYS A 81 16.78 -10.67 8.61
N ALA A 82 16.84 -9.48 9.22
CA ALA A 82 18.07 -8.70 9.27
C ALA A 82 18.69 -8.61 7.86
N GLU A 83 19.98 -8.90 7.69
CA GLU A 83 20.68 -8.76 6.42
C GLU A 83 20.48 -9.96 5.47
N LEU A 84 19.75 -11.01 5.89
CA LEU A 84 19.51 -12.19 5.07
C LEU A 84 18.17 -12.09 4.34
N CYS A 85 18.22 -12.14 3.01
CA CYS A 85 17.06 -12.16 2.14
C CYS A 85 16.99 -13.46 1.33
N LEU A 86 15.86 -14.15 1.40
CA LEU A 86 15.61 -15.41 0.70
C LEU A 86 14.48 -15.22 -0.32
N PRO A 87 14.74 -15.41 -1.62
CA PRO A 87 13.70 -15.41 -2.63
C PRO A 87 12.94 -16.72 -2.60
N ASP A 88 11.64 -16.67 -2.86
CA ASP A 88 10.82 -17.86 -3.01
C ASP A 88 9.74 -17.65 -4.08
N LYS A 89 9.23 -18.75 -4.62
CA LYS A 89 8.24 -18.79 -5.68
C LYS A 89 7.37 -20.02 -5.54
N VAL A 90 6.06 -19.85 -5.70
CA VAL A 90 5.08 -20.93 -5.64
C VAL A 90 4.07 -20.81 -6.79
N ALA A 91 3.67 -21.97 -7.32
CA ALA A 91 2.49 -22.09 -8.17
C ALA A 91 1.31 -22.50 -7.30
N LEU A 92 0.21 -21.74 -7.40
CA LEU A 92 -1.01 -21.93 -6.63
C LEU A 92 -2.14 -22.31 -7.59
N GLU A 93 -2.99 -23.22 -7.14
CA GLU A 93 -4.22 -23.58 -7.83
C GLU A 93 -5.36 -23.60 -6.80
N LEU A 94 -6.47 -22.98 -7.18
CA LEU A 94 -7.69 -22.95 -6.40
C LEU A 94 -8.84 -23.37 -7.30
N ALA A 95 -9.40 -24.55 -7.02
CA ALA A 95 -10.65 -25.00 -7.62
C ALA A 95 -11.82 -24.69 -6.67
N LEU A 96 -12.66 -23.75 -7.04
CA LEU A 96 -13.90 -23.40 -6.35
C LEU A 96 -15.06 -24.12 -7.05
N PRO A 97 -15.60 -25.22 -6.48
CA PRO A 97 -16.74 -25.91 -7.09
C PRO A 97 -18.01 -25.05 -7.11
N GLN A 98 -18.13 -24.12 -6.17
CA GLN A 98 -19.15 -23.08 -6.11
C GLN A 98 -18.56 -21.86 -5.40
N ALA A 99 -18.96 -20.66 -5.81
CA ALA A 99 -18.64 -19.45 -5.05
C ALA A 99 -19.29 -19.52 -3.66
N GLN A 100 -18.48 -19.65 -2.62
CA GLN A 100 -18.93 -19.59 -1.24
C GLN A 100 -18.47 -18.27 -0.61
N PRO A 101 -19.33 -17.61 0.18
CA PRO A 101 -18.93 -16.42 0.89
C PRO A 101 -17.83 -16.77 1.91
N LEU A 102 -16.76 -15.98 1.92
CA LEU A 102 -15.80 -15.97 3.02
C LEU A 102 -16.51 -15.53 4.32
N ALA A 103 -15.98 -15.95 5.47
CA ALA A 103 -16.48 -15.50 6.76
C ALA A 103 -16.51 -13.96 6.82
N ALA A 104 -17.65 -13.40 7.21
CA ALA A 104 -17.88 -11.95 7.21
C ALA A 104 -16.78 -11.19 7.97
N ASP A 105 -16.33 -11.72 9.10
CA ASP A 105 -15.29 -11.12 9.93
C ASP A 105 -13.92 -11.09 9.23
N THR A 106 -13.59 -12.11 8.42
CA THR A 106 -12.34 -12.12 7.65
C THR A 106 -12.35 -11.06 6.57
N VAL A 107 -13.48 -10.92 5.86
CA VAL A 107 -13.65 -9.89 4.83
C VAL A 107 -13.64 -8.50 5.45
N ALA A 108 -14.33 -8.32 6.58
CA ALA A 108 -14.36 -7.06 7.32
C ALA A 108 -12.98 -6.65 7.84
N ALA A 109 -12.24 -7.58 8.47
CA ALA A 109 -10.89 -7.32 8.94
C ALA A 109 -9.94 -6.97 7.80
N TRP A 110 -10.03 -7.67 6.67
CA TRP A 110 -9.26 -7.34 5.47
C TRP A 110 -9.59 -5.93 4.96
N ARG A 111 -10.88 -5.60 4.77
CA ARG A 111 -11.28 -4.26 4.31
C ARG A 111 -10.84 -3.15 5.26
N ALA A 112 -10.90 -3.38 6.57
CA ALA A 112 -10.45 -2.43 7.58
C ALA A 112 -8.93 -2.23 7.58
N SER A 113 -8.16 -3.23 7.12
CA SER A 113 -6.70 -3.11 6.96
C SER A 113 -6.28 -2.32 5.72
N LEU A 114 -7.19 -2.17 4.74
CA LEU A 114 -6.91 -1.40 3.54
C LEU A 114 -6.97 0.11 3.83
N PRO A 115 -6.05 0.91 3.25
CA PRO A 115 -6.13 2.35 3.34
C PRO A 115 -7.46 2.85 2.79
N GLN A 116 -8.24 3.54 3.63
CA GLN A 116 -9.47 4.22 3.22
C GLN A 116 -9.19 5.69 2.95
N ALA A 117 -9.87 6.27 1.96
CA ALA A 117 -9.76 7.71 1.70
C ALA A 117 -10.18 8.49 2.96
N ALA A 118 -9.31 9.37 3.44
CA ALA A 118 -9.52 10.14 4.66
C ALA A 118 -9.37 11.64 4.37
N GLU A 119 -10.23 12.14 3.48
CA GLU A 119 -10.24 13.57 3.12
C GLU A 119 -10.41 14.44 4.37
N GLY A 120 -9.53 15.43 4.50
CA GLY A 120 -9.53 16.34 5.64
C GLY A 120 -9.04 15.74 6.97
N TYR A 121 -8.45 14.54 6.99
CA TYR A 121 -7.80 13.99 8.19
C TYR A 121 -6.50 14.71 8.55
N ALA A 122 -5.85 15.31 7.54
CA ALA A 122 -4.75 16.25 7.71
C ALA A 122 -5.12 17.61 7.10
N GLU A 123 -4.66 18.69 7.72
CA GLU A 123 -4.55 19.98 7.04
C GLU A 123 -3.30 19.96 6.14
N ILE A 124 -3.47 20.28 4.86
CA ILE A 124 -2.37 20.34 3.89
C ILE A 124 -1.94 21.80 3.77
N ARG A 125 -0.75 22.13 4.27
CA ARG A 125 -0.13 23.45 4.12
C ARG A 125 0.99 23.39 3.10
N ARG A 126 1.05 24.38 2.20
CA ARG A 126 2.16 24.56 1.27
C ARG A 126 3.01 25.74 1.72
N ASP A 127 4.32 25.57 1.67
CA ASP A 127 5.25 26.68 1.83
C ASP A 127 5.27 27.56 0.57
N ALA A 128 5.70 28.81 0.72
CA ALA A 128 5.75 29.84 -0.31
C ALA A 128 6.70 29.48 -1.47
N ASP A 129 7.65 28.58 -1.26
CA ASP A 129 8.56 28.08 -2.29
C ASP A 129 7.98 26.91 -3.12
N ALA A 130 6.75 26.48 -2.84
CA ALA A 130 5.97 25.41 -3.50
C ALA A 130 6.63 24.01 -3.54
N ALA A 131 7.89 23.90 -3.09
CA ALA A 131 8.64 22.65 -3.04
C ALA A 131 8.32 21.84 -1.79
N THR A 132 7.74 22.48 -0.75
CA THR A 132 7.50 21.88 0.56
C THR A 132 6.01 21.81 0.87
N ILE A 133 5.49 20.61 1.11
CA ILE A 133 4.12 20.37 1.57
C ILE A 133 4.17 19.79 2.98
N THR A 134 3.45 20.41 3.90
CA THR A 134 3.32 20.00 5.30
C THR A 134 1.93 19.42 5.52
N LEU A 135 1.84 18.16 5.98
CA LEU A 135 0.60 17.57 6.47
C LEU A 135 0.53 17.75 7.99
N LEU A 136 -0.53 18.37 8.49
CA LEU A 136 -0.79 18.54 9.91
C LEU A 136 -1.95 17.63 10.34
N TRP A 137 -1.64 16.58 11.11
CA TRP A 137 -2.64 15.59 11.55
C TRP A 137 -3.61 16.21 12.57
N LYS A 138 -4.91 15.98 12.38
CA LYS A 138 -5.94 16.43 13.34
C LYS A 138 -5.97 15.57 14.61
N ASP A 139 -5.67 14.28 14.44
CA ASP A 139 -5.64 13.27 15.49
C ASP A 139 -4.27 12.56 15.51
N ALA A 140 -4.01 11.77 16.54
CA ALA A 140 -2.80 10.96 16.64
C ALA A 140 -2.70 9.97 15.47
N VAL A 141 -1.49 9.83 14.93
CA VAL A 141 -1.12 8.84 13.92
C VAL A 141 0.03 7.99 14.44
N ASP A 142 0.10 6.74 14.02
CA ASP A 142 1.27 5.90 14.26
C ASP A 142 2.38 6.28 13.27
N PRO A 143 3.46 6.94 13.72
CA PRO A 143 4.51 7.40 12.82
C PRO A 143 5.21 6.23 12.11
N THR A 144 5.26 5.05 12.73
CA THR A 144 5.88 3.86 12.13
C THR A 144 5.05 3.27 10.99
N SER A 145 3.82 3.74 10.78
CA SER A 145 2.96 3.30 9.67
C SER A 145 2.89 4.31 8.52
N LEU A 146 3.41 5.53 8.72
CA LEU A 146 3.35 6.58 7.71
C LEU A 146 4.29 6.24 6.56
N VAL A 147 3.74 6.25 5.35
CA VAL A 147 4.49 6.07 4.10
C VAL A 147 3.95 7.01 3.04
N ALA A 148 4.85 7.78 2.42
CA ALA A 148 4.54 8.63 1.28
C ALA A 148 4.89 7.92 -0.03
N LEU A 149 3.92 7.86 -0.93
CA LEU A 149 4.07 7.34 -2.29
C LEU A 149 4.23 8.48 -3.27
N ALA A 150 5.36 8.48 -3.97
CA ALA A 150 5.56 9.34 -5.11
C ALA A 150 4.60 8.95 -6.25
N PRO A 151 4.09 9.93 -7.02
CA PRO A 151 3.45 9.62 -8.30
C PRO A 151 4.44 8.92 -9.23
N ALA A 152 3.91 8.14 -10.16
CA ALA A 152 4.73 7.39 -11.12
C ALA A 152 5.71 8.33 -11.86
N GLY A 153 7.00 7.99 -11.84
CA GLY A 153 8.06 8.78 -12.46
C GLY A 153 8.55 10.00 -11.66
N GLY A 154 8.00 10.25 -10.47
CA GLY A 154 8.45 11.30 -9.55
C GLY A 154 9.31 10.76 -8.41
N ALA A 155 10.10 11.63 -7.80
CA ALA A 155 10.76 11.38 -6.52
C ALA A 155 10.07 12.19 -5.42
N LEU A 156 9.91 11.61 -4.24
CA LEU A 156 9.53 12.34 -3.03
C LEU A 156 10.64 12.17 -2.01
N ALA A 157 11.20 13.27 -1.55
CA ALA A 157 11.90 13.29 -0.27
C ALA A 157 10.87 13.59 0.81
N TRP A 158 10.95 12.90 1.93
CA TRP A 158 10.04 13.17 3.04
C TRP A 158 10.78 13.02 4.36
N SER A 159 10.39 13.86 5.31
CA SER A 159 10.95 13.85 6.65
C SER A 159 9.84 14.02 7.66
N GLU A 160 9.97 13.27 8.75
CA GLU A 160 9.13 13.46 9.94
C GLU A 160 9.87 14.40 10.90
N HIS A 161 9.20 15.46 11.33
CA HIS A 161 9.72 16.26 12.43
C HIS A 161 9.47 15.52 13.73
N ALA A 162 10.49 14.78 14.22
CA ALA A 162 10.43 13.96 15.43
C ALA A 162 9.97 14.69 16.71
N ALA A 163 10.00 16.02 16.73
CA ALA A 163 9.53 16.82 17.86
C ALA A 163 8.00 16.98 17.91
N GLN A 164 7.29 16.72 16.81
CA GLN A 164 5.84 16.84 16.71
C GLN A 164 5.34 15.75 15.76
N SER A 165 4.84 14.64 16.31
CA SER A 165 4.24 13.49 15.59
C SER A 165 3.08 13.86 14.64
N SER A 166 2.73 15.15 14.56
CA SER A 166 1.68 15.78 13.79
C SER A 166 2.10 16.25 12.39
N THR A 167 3.38 16.16 12.00
CA THR A 167 3.87 16.81 10.77
C THR A 167 4.65 15.89 9.82
N LEU A 168 4.17 15.74 8.59
CA LEU A 168 4.91 15.13 7.47
C LEU A 168 5.26 16.20 6.43
N THR A 169 6.55 16.32 6.12
CA THR A 169 7.02 17.16 5.02
C THR A 169 7.24 16.32 3.78
N VAL A 170 6.65 16.74 2.66
CA VAL A 170 6.85 16.14 1.33
C VAL A 170 7.55 17.18 0.45
N THR A 171 8.70 16.80 -0.10
CA THR A 171 9.49 17.62 -1.01
C THR A 171 9.59 16.95 -2.37
N THR A 172 9.29 17.71 -3.43
CA THR A 172 9.45 17.27 -4.83
C THR A 172 10.75 17.84 -5.39
N PRO A 173 11.83 17.05 -5.60
CA PRO A 173 13.03 17.53 -6.26
C PRO A 173 12.77 17.64 -7.77
N GLY A 174 12.92 18.85 -8.34
CA GLY A 174 12.81 19.07 -9.79
C GLY A 174 11.43 19.59 -10.26
N GLU A 175 11.04 19.22 -11.48
CA GLU A 175 9.75 19.61 -12.07
C GLU A 175 8.59 18.91 -11.33
N GLN A 176 7.55 19.67 -10.97
CA GLN A 176 6.44 19.15 -10.17
C GLN A 176 5.72 18.01 -10.92
N PRO A 177 5.49 16.85 -10.30
CA PRO A 177 4.79 15.76 -10.96
C PRO A 177 3.36 16.15 -11.31
N ALA A 178 2.87 15.72 -12.48
CA ALA A 178 1.51 15.96 -12.95
C ALA A 178 0.42 15.15 -12.20
N SER A 179 0.81 14.32 -11.23
CA SER A 179 -0.09 13.47 -10.45
C SER A 179 0.13 13.68 -8.95
N PRO A 180 -0.93 13.57 -8.12
CA PRO A 180 -0.80 13.74 -6.68
C PRO A 180 0.04 12.63 -6.05
N ALA A 181 0.69 12.95 -4.93
CA ALA A 181 1.25 11.96 -4.04
C ALA A 181 0.14 11.31 -3.21
N VAL A 182 0.40 10.12 -2.68
CA VAL A 182 -0.50 9.47 -1.72
C VAL A 182 0.26 9.21 -0.44
N VAL A 183 -0.28 9.65 0.69
CA VAL A 183 0.26 9.31 2.00
C VAL A 183 -0.68 8.31 2.66
N THR A 184 -0.16 7.14 3.02
CA THR A 184 -0.89 6.15 3.78
C THR A 184 -0.32 6.02 5.19
N GLY A 185 -1.18 5.65 6.14
CA GLY A 185 -0.81 5.46 7.52
C GLY A 185 -1.92 4.79 8.31
N ARG A 186 -1.68 4.64 9.61
CA ARG A 186 -2.66 4.21 10.59
C ARG A 186 -2.88 5.33 11.60
N THR A 187 -4.14 5.55 11.94
CA THR A 187 -4.56 6.39 13.06
C THR A 187 -4.09 5.75 14.39
N GLY A 188 -4.12 6.50 15.49
CA GLY A 188 -3.73 5.98 16.82
C GLY A 188 -4.58 4.80 17.31
N ASP A 189 -5.82 4.65 16.80
CA ASP A 189 -6.69 3.49 17.04
C ASP A 189 -6.53 2.37 15.99
N GLY A 190 -5.52 2.46 15.11
CA GLY A 190 -5.10 1.41 14.19
C GLY A 190 -5.85 1.35 12.85
N ARG A 191 -6.75 2.30 12.56
CA ARG A 191 -7.47 2.35 11.27
C ARG A 191 -6.56 2.83 10.16
N ALA A 192 -6.52 2.08 9.06
CA ALA A 192 -5.74 2.41 7.88
C ALA A 192 -6.37 3.56 7.08
N PHE A 193 -5.57 4.54 6.67
CA PHE A 193 -6.00 5.68 5.87
C PHE A 193 -5.08 5.94 4.68
N ALA A 194 -5.61 6.65 3.70
CA ALA A 194 -4.88 7.26 2.60
C ALA A 194 -5.36 8.71 2.39
N ILE A 195 -4.41 9.63 2.18
CA ILE A 195 -4.65 11.02 1.82
C ILE A 195 -3.98 11.29 0.48
N THR A 196 -4.76 11.83 -0.46
CA THR A 196 -4.25 12.36 -1.72
C THR A 196 -3.67 13.74 -1.48
N VAL A 197 -2.37 13.90 -1.72
CA VAL A 197 -1.65 15.15 -1.56
C VAL A 197 -1.45 15.76 -2.95
N PRO A 198 -2.19 16.83 -3.32
CA PRO A 198 -1.98 17.49 -4.60
C PRO A 198 -0.56 18.05 -4.65
N LEU A 199 0.13 17.85 -5.78
CA LEU A 199 1.49 18.37 -5.97
C LEU A 199 1.53 19.61 -6.88
N SER A 200 0.51 19.84 -7.72
CA SER A 200 0.38 21.02 -8.57
C SER A 200 -0.34 22.17 -7.86
N SER A 201 -0.08 23.42 -8.26
CA SER A 201 -0.91 24.57 -7.88
C SER A 201 -2.38 24.39 -8.29
N PRO A 202 -3.36 24.85 -7.48
CA PRO A 202 -4.77 24.84 -7.85
C PRO A 202 -5.07 25.78 -9.02
#